data_AF-A0A0N1IER8-F1
#
_entry.id   AF-A0A0N1IER8-F1
#
_cell.length_a   1.000
_cell.length_b   1.000
_cell.length_c   1.000
_cell.angle_alpha   90.00
_cell.angle_beta   90.00
_cell.angle_gamma   90.00
#
_symmetry.space_group_name_H-M   'P 1'
#
loop_
_entity.id
_entity.type
_entity.pdbx_description
1 polymer ?
#
loop_
_entity_poly.entity_id
_entity_poly.type
_entity_poly.pdbx_seq_one_letter_code
_entity_poly.pdbx_strand_id
1 'polypeptide(L)'
;MAPNNIHLTIPFYASLYIGVGTSAVDQTLGPFELKECFEVSRPKVIFCQSEKATDAQLALNKLDHNAHIITFDKVDYLFNYEEFLRKYGDDSAVDEYR
;
A
#
# COMPACT_ATOMS: atom_id res chain seq x y z
N MET A 1 -0.72 -1.12 -6.28
CA MET A 1 -1.31 -0.34 -7.41
C MET A 1 -0.29 0.69 -7.88
N ALA A 2 0.67 0.28 -8.70
CA ALA A 2 1.70 1.16 -9.25
C ALA A 2 2.33 0.49 -10.48
N PRO A 3 2.97 1.24 -11.38
CA PRO A 3 3.84 0.67 -12.40
C PRO A 3 4.98 -0.12 -11.76
N ASN A 4 5.57 -1.03 -12.54
CA ASN A 4 6.76 -1.77 -12.10
C ASN A 4 7.87 -0.80 -11.69
N ASN A 5 8.31 -0.90 -10.44
CA ASN A 5 9.40 -0.12 -9.88
C ASN A 5 10.13 -0.94 -8.81
N ILE A 6 11.33 -0.49 -8.43
CA ILE A 6 12.20 -1.21 -7.50
C ILE A 6 11.64 -1.33 -6.07
N HIS A 7 10.69 -0.47 -5.69
CA HIS A 7 10.08 -0.48 -4.35
C HIS A 7 8.83 -1.37 -4.28
N LEU A 8 8.21 -1.72 -5.40
CA LEU A 8 6.92 -2.43 -5.45
C LEU A 8 6.94 -3.77 -4.73
N THR A 9 8.02 -4.54 -4.89
CA THR A 9 8.13 -5.89 -4.32
C THR A 9 8.50 -5.89 -2.84
N ILE A 10 9.02 -4.78 -2.31
CA ILE A 10 9.48 -4.70 -0.92
C ILE A 10 8.32 -4.92 0.07
N PRO A 11 7.21 -4.14 0.05
CA PRO A 11 6.09 -4.37 0.96
C PRO A 11 5.40 -5.72 0.69
N PHE A 12 5.49 -6.24 -0.53
CA PHE A 12 4.93 -7.54 -0.88
C PHE A 12 5.70 -8.69 -0.21
N TYR A 13 7.03 -8.69 -0.23
CA TYR A 13 7.81 -9.72 0.48
C TYR A 13 7.78 -9.53 2.00
N ALA A 14 7.83 -8.28 2.48
CA ALA A 14 7.74 -8.00 3.91
C ALA A 14 6.44 -8.54 4.53
N SER A 15 5.31 -8.41 3.83
CA SER A 15 4.03 -8.97 4.27
C SER A 15 4.00 -10.50 4.25
N LEU A 16 4.69 -11.14 3.32
CA LEU A 16 4.84 -12.59 3.32
C LEU A 16 5.66 -13.09 4.52
N TYR A 17 6.69 -12.35 4.95
CA TYR A 17 7.48 -12.71 6.14
C TYR A 17 6.67 -12.66 7.45
N ILE A 18 5.72 -11.74 7.58
CA ILE A 18 4.78 -11.69 8.73
C ILE A 18 3.52 -12.55 8.55
N GLY A 19 3.39 -13.30 7.43
CA GLY A 19 2.18 -14.09 7.15
C GLY A 19 0.91 -13.27 6.93
N VAL A 20 1.03 -12.01 6.50
CA VAL A 20 -0.10 -11.15 6.16
C VAL A 20 -0.57 -11.42 4.74
N GLY A 21 -1.88 -11.57 4.55
CA GLY A 21 -2.49 -11.72 3.24
C GLY A 21 -2.23 -10.51 2.34
N THR A 22 -1.77 -10.76 1.12
CA THR A 22 -1.44 -9.72 0.13
C THR A 22 -2.36 -9.79 -1.08
N SER A 23 -2.72 -8.62 -1.61
CA SER A 23 -3.49 -8.50 -2.85
C SER A 23 -2.76 -7.57 -3.81
N ALA A 24 -2.28 -8.12 -4.93
CA ALA A 24 -1.84 -7.32 -6.05
C ALA A 24 -3.08 -6.77 -6.77
N VAL A 25 -3.10 -5.46 -6.99
CA VAL A 25 -4.23 -4.76 -7.62
C VAL A 25 -3.71 -3.99 -8.82
N ASP A 26 -4.38 -4.20 -9.95
CA ASP A 26 -4.05 -3.57 -11.23
C ASP A 26 -4.15 -2.04 -11.10
N GLN A 27 -3.13 -1.36 -11.62
CA GLN A 27 -3.04 0.09 -11.61
C GLN A 27 -4.05 0.76 -12.56
N THR A 28 -4.56 0.08 -13.58
CA THR A 28 -5.49 0.72 -14.54
C THR A 28 -6.91 0.84 -13.98
N LEU A 29 -7.20 0.18 -12.86
CA LEU A 29 -8.54 0.19 -12.25
C LEU A 29 -8.91 1.60 -11.77
N GLY A 30 -10.18 1.92 -11.99
CA GLY A 30 -10.81 3.15 -11.48
C GLY A 30 -11.44 2.95 -10.09
N PRO A 31 -11.93 4.03 -9.45
CA PRO A 31 -12.46 3.99 -8.08
C PRO A 31 -13.59 2.98 -7.85
N PHE A 32 -14.41 2.69 -8.87
CA PHE A 32 -15.49 1.71 -8.77
C PHE A 32 -14.95 0.28 -8.71
N GLU A 33 -14.04 -0.07 -9.62
CA GLU A 33 -13.42 -1.40 -9.65
C GLU A 33 -12.55 -1.63 -8.40
N LEU A 34 -11.83 -0.60 -7.95
CA LEU A 34 -11.08 -0.63 -6.69
C LEU A 34 -11.97 -0.89 -5.49
N LYS A 35 -13.17 -0.30 -5.44
CA LYS A 35 -14.15 -0.58 -4.38
C LYS A 35 -14.50 -2.06 -4.35
N GLU A 36 -14.77 -2.69 -5.50
CA GLU A 36 -15.09 -4.13 -5.56
C GLU A 36 -13.89 -4.98 -5.09
N CYS A 37 -12.66 -4.63 -5.49
CA CYS A 37 -11.45 -5.30 -5.00
C CYS A 37 -11.26 -5.14 -3.49
N PHE A 38 -11.51 -3.95 -2.94
CA PHE A 38 -11.35 -3.65 -1.52
C PHE A 38 -12.47 -4.25 -0.65
N GLU A 39 -13.64 -4.49 -1.21
CA GLU A 39 -14.72 -5.21 -0.53
C GLU A 39 -14.33 -6.66 -0.22
N VAL A 40 -13.62 -7.30 -1.15
CA VAL A 40 -13.09 -8.67 -0.96
C VAL A 40 -11.85 -8.67 -0.08
N SER A 41 -10.87 -7.80 -0.37
CA SER A 41 -9.57 -7.84 0.30
C SER A 41 -9.53 -7.16 1.67
N ARG A 42 -10.45 -6.21 1.94
CA ARG A 42 -10.55 -5.43 3.19
C ARG A 42 -9.18 -4.96 3.72
N PRO A 43 -8.39 -4.23 2.90
CA PRO A 43 -6.98 -3.95 3.23
C PRO A 43 -6.86 -3.00 4.41
N LYS A 44 -5.88 -3.23 5.31
CA LYS A 44 -5.55 -2.27 6.38
C LYS A 44 -4.47 -1.26 5.97
N VAL A 45 -3.67 -1.62 4.99
CA VAL A 45 -2.59 -0.80 4.43
C VAL A 45 -2.61 -0.97 2.92
N ILE A 46 -2.44 0.14 2.19
CA ILE A 46 -2.41 0.18 0.73
C ILE A 46 -1.12 0.88 0.31
N PHE A 47 -0.30 0.19 -0.47
CA PHE A 47 0.84 0.77 -1.16
C PHE A 47 0.48 1.06 -2.63
N CYS A 48 0.62 2.32 -3.06
CA CYS A 48 0.29 2.74 -4.41
C CYS A 48 1.16 3.87 -4.95
N GLN A 49 1.08 4.16 -6.24
CA GLN A 49 1.59 5.41 -6.80
C GLN A 49 0.70 6.57 -6.30
N SER A 50 1.25 7.77 -6.13
CA SER A 50 0.53 8.95 -5.64
C SER A 50 -0.69 9.30 -6.47
N GLU A 51 -0.62 9.14 -7.79
CA GLU A 51 -1.74 9.34 -8.73
C GLU A 51 -2.95 8.46 -8.40
N LYS A 52 -2.75 7.34 -7.69
CA LYS A 52 -3.81 6.41 -7.27
C LYS A 52 -4.29 6.60 -5.83
N ALA A 53 -3.65 7.47 -5.06
CA ALA A 53 -4.05 7.70 -3.67
C ALA A 53 -5.49 8.21 -3.56
N THR A 54 -5.88 9.15 -4.42
CA THR A 54 -7.25 9.71 -4.45
C THR A 54 -8.28 8.65 -4.83
N ASP A 55 -8.01 7.85 -5.86
CA ASP A 55 -8.92 6.77 -6.29
C ASP A 55 -9.10 5.73 -5.17
N ALA A 56 -8.01 5.37 -4.49
CA ALA A 56 -8.04 4.48 -3.34
C ALA A 56 -8.88 5.05 -2.18
N GLN A 57 -8.69 6.33 -1.84
CA GLN A 57 -9.45 6.99 -0.79
C GLN A 57 -10.95 7.05 -1.11
N LEU A 58 -11.31 7.35 -2.36
CA LEU A 58 -12.71 7.35 -2.80
C LEU A 58 -13.35 5.97 -2.70
N ALA A 59 -12.62 4.91 -3.05
CA ALA A 59 -13.08 3.53 -2.91
C ALA A 59 -13.29 3.14 -1.44
N LEU A 60 -12.35 3.49 -0.56
CA LEU A 60 -12.43 3.27 0.89
C LEU A 60 -13.62 3.98 1.54
N ASN A 61 -13.85 5.25 1.18
CA ASN A 61 -14.97 6.05 1.70
C ASN A 61 -16.32 5.42 1.36
N LYS A 62 -16.46 4.83 0.16
CA LYS A 62 -17.70 4.14 -0.25
C LYS A 62 -17.96 2.85 0.54
N LEU A 63 -16.92 2.25 1.11
CA LEU A 63 -16.99 1.02 1.89
C LEU A 63 -17.08 1.26 3.40
N ASP A 64 -17.05 2.52 3.85
CA ASP A 64 -16.87 2.89 5.26
C ASP A 64 -15.71 2.12 5.91
N HIS A 65 -14.60 1.99 5.17
CA HIS A 65 -13.44 1.20 5.56
C HIS A 65 -12.20 2.06 5.63
N ASN A 66 -11.47 1.99 6.74
CA ASN A 66 -10.24 2.76 6.94
C ASN A 66 -9.02 1.91 6.62
N ALA A 67 -8.12 2.46 5.79
CA ALA A 67 -6.82 1.88 5.50
C ALA A 67 -5.74 2.98 5.46
N HIS A 68 -4.51 2.65 5.83
CA HIS A 68 -3.38 3.54 5.66
C HIS A 68 -2.89 3.51 4.21
N ILE A 69 -3.00 4.64 3.52
CA ILE A 69 -2.46 4.79 2.16
C ILE A 69 -1.02 5.31 2.26
N ILE A 70 -0.09 4.57 1.66
CA ILE A 70 1.33 4.91 1.57
C ILE A 70 1.72 5.01 0.10
N THR A 71 2.27 6.14 -0.31
CA THR A 71 2.66 6.35 -1.71
C THR A 71 4.11 5.97 -1.97
N PHE A 72 4.42 5.35 -3.11
CA PHE A 72 5.80 5.03 -3.46
C PHE A 72 6.64 6.27 -3.80
N ASP A 73 6.01 7.28 -4.39
CA ASP A 73 6.60 8.56 -4.74
C ASP A 73 6.23 9.65 -3.74
N LYS A 74 7.11 10.67 -3.70
CA LYS A 74 7.00 11.78 -2.77
C LYS A 74 6.04 12.84 -3.29
N VAL A 75 5.03 13.13 -2.48
CA VAL A 75 4.09 14.25 -2.66
C VAL A 75 3.87 14.89 -1.29
N ASP A 76 4.03 16.21 -1.19
CA ASP A 76 4.19 16.93 0.09
C ASP A 76 3.06 16.72 1.12
N TYR A 77 1.87 16.35 0.67
CA TYR A 77 0.69 16.15 1.53
C TYR A 77 0.33 14.66 1.75
N LEU A 78 1.10 13.72 1.20
CA LEU A 78 0.87 12.29 1.34
C LEU A 78 2.02 11.62 2.10
N PHE A 79 1.66 10.69 2.98
CA PHE A 79 2.64 9.87 3.66
C PHE A 79 3.25 8.89 2.68
N ASN A 80 4.52 9.08 2.37
CA ASN A 80 5.23 8.33 1.33
C ASN A 80 6.12 7.23 1.93
N TYR A 81 6.61 6.37 1.05
CA TYR A 81 7.39 5.19 1.39
C TYR A 81 8.71 5.53 2.10
N GLU A 82 9.40 6.59 1.70
CA GLU A 82 10.62 7.05 2.36
C GLU A 82 10.33 7.48 3.81
N GLU A 83 9.27 8.26 4.01
CA GLU A 83 8.84 8.66 5.35
C GLU A 83 8.36 7.48 6.21
N PHE A 84 7.69 6.51 5.59
CA PHE A 84 7.29 5.27 6.24
C PHE A 84 8.51 4.50 6.77
N LEU A 85 9.53 4.29 5.93
CA LEU A 85 10.75 3.62 6.32
C LEU A 85 11.51 4.40 7.39
N ARG A 86 11.62 5.72 7.28
CA ARG A 86 12.30 6.54 8.30
C ARG A 86 11.59 6.50 9.66
N LYS A 87 10.26 6.34 9.66
CA LYS A 87 9.45 6.35 10.88
C LYS A 87 9.39 4.98 11.56
N TYR A 88 9.33 3.90 10.80
CA TYR A 88 9.07 2.54 11.31
C TYR A 88 10.16 1.53 11.02
N GLY A 89 11.08 1.84 10.11
CA GLY A 89 12.25 1.01 9.84
C GLY A 89 13.28 1.16 10.96
N ASP A 90 14.05 0.10 11.14
CA ASP A 90 15.25 0.08 11.97
C ASP A 90 16.40 -0.57 11.19
N ASP A 91 17.60 -0.54 11.78
CA ASP A 91 18.79 -1.17 11.23
C ASP A 91 18.98 -2.62 11.74
N SER A 92 17.90 -3.26 12.22
CA SER A 92 17.96 -4.64 12.71
C SER A 92 18.33 -5.57 11.56
N ALA A 93 19.25 -6.51 11.81
CA ALA A 93 19.65 -7.45 10.79
C ALA A 93 18.48 -8.39 10.44
N VAL A 94 18.37 -8.80 9.17
CA VAL A 94 17.33 -9.75 8.75
C VAL A 94 17.42 -11.07 9.52
N ASP A 95 18.62 -11.49 9.92
CA ASP A 95 18.84 -12.69 10.73
C ASP A 95 18.27 -12.58 12.16
N GLU A 96 17.98 -11.36 12.63
CA GLU A 96 17.36 -11.09 13.93
C GLU A 96 15.83 -11.03 13.87
N TYR A 97 15.25 -11.15 12.67
CA TYR A 97 13.82 -11.14 12.45
C TYR A 97 13.15 -12.37 13.07
N ARG A 98 12.16 -12.14 13.94
CA ARG A 98 11.42 -13.18 14.68
C ARG A 98 9.92 -13.09 14.44
#